data_AF-A0A7V4GGQ9-F1
#
_entry.id   AF-A0A7V4GGQ9-F1
#
_cell.length_a   1.000
_cell.length_b   1.000
_cell.length_c   1.000
_cell.angle_alpha   90.00
_cell.angle_beta   90.00
_cell.angle_gamma   90.00
#
_symmetry.space_group_name_H-M   'P 1'
#
loop_
_entity.id
_entity.type
_entity.pdbx_description
1 polymer ?
#
loop_
_entity_poly.entity_id
_entity_poly.type
_entity_poly.pdbx_seq_one_letter_code
_entity_poly.pdbx_strand_id
1 'polypeptide(L)'
;MDVAEQDRPRDRERERRGSRDRSVYFRPVEVEVKDNLEKAMRALKNRMSKEGVLQELKRRRFYEKPSVRRKRKEREALKRLRRAARRAQSK
;
A
#
# COMPACT_ATOMS: atom_id res chain seq x y z
N MET A 1 -32.85 -47.78 -7.80
CA MET A 1 -32.36 -46.71 -8.68
C MET A 1 -33.02 -45.43 -8.20
N ASP A 2 -32.32 -44.67 -7.36
CA ASP A 2 -32.59 -43.24 -7.18
C ASP A 2 -31.21 -42.59 -7.06
N VAL A 3 -30.96 -41.75 -8.04
CA VAL A 3 -29.68 -41.16 -8.38
C VAL A 3 -29.72 -39.72 -7.87
N ALA A 4 -28.60 -39.26 -7.32
CA ALA A 4 -28.28 -37.85 -7.04
C ALA A 4 -28.97 -37.19 -5.83
N GLU A 5 -28.53 -37.57 -4.63
CA GLU A 5 -28.43 -36.64 -3.51
C GLU A 5 -27.00 -36.04 -3.46
N GLN A 6 -26.67 -35.25 -4.49
CA GLN A 6 -25.47 -34.44 -4.56
C GLN A 6 -25.81 -33.09 -5.20
N ASP A 7 -26.08 -32.08 -4.36
CA ASP A 7 -26.05 -30.65 -4.70
C ASP A 7 -26.54 -29.85 -3.48
N ARG A 8 -25.87 -28.88 -2.85
CA ARG A 8 -24.61 -28.16 -2.99
C ARG A 8 -24.31 -27.57 -1.59
N PRO A 9 -23.05 -27.51 -1.10
CA PRO A 9 -22.73 -26.70 0.07
C PRO A 9 -22.72 -25.21 -0.34
N ARG A 10 -23.89 -24.56 -0.33
CA ARG A 10 -24.03 -23.10 -0.24
C ARG A 10 -24.20 -22.81 1.25
N ASP A 11 -23.16 -22.48 2.00
CA ASP A 11 -22.94 -21.07 2.36
C ASP A 11 -21.52 -20.87 2.90
N ARG A 12 -20.50 -21.02 2.04
CA ARG A 12 -19.12 -20.57 2.32
C ARG A 12 -18.82 -19.17 1.75
N GLU A 13 -19.84 -18.36 1.50
CA GLU A 13 -19.68 -17.05 0.86
C GLU A 13 -20.22 -15.90 1.72
N ARG A 14 -19.56 -15.59 2.85
CA ARG A 14 -19.55 -14.19 3.32
C ARG A 14 -18.45 -13.79 4.30
N GLU A 15 -17.27 -14.38 4.21
CA GLU A 15 -16.06 -13.75 4.79
C GLU A 15 -15.40 -12.72 3.85
N ARG A 16 -16.18 -12.10 2.95
CA ARG A 16 -15.87 -10.77 2.42
C ARG A 16 -16.14 -9.70 3.49
N ARG A 17 -15.60 -9.87 4.71
CA ARG A 17 -15.42 -8.74 5.63
C ARG A 17 -14.44 -7.83 4.93
N GLY A 18 -14.95 -6.65 4.53
CA GLY A 18 -14.32 -5.73 3.61
C GLY A 18 -12.84 -5.53 3.90
N SER A 19 -12.09 -5.23 2.83
CA SER A 19 -10.71 -4.79 2.88
C SER A 19 -10.54 -3.77 4.00
N ARG A 20 -10.20 -4.25 5.21
CA ARG A 20 -9.90 -3.37 6.34
C ARG A 20 -8.80 -2.49 5.79
N ASP A 21 -9.04 -1.19 5.79
CA ASP A 21 -8.08 -0.19 5.38
C ASP A 21 -6.92 -0.30 6.38
N ARG A 22 -6.04 -1.30 6.22
CA ARG A 22 -4.87 -1.58 7.04
C ARG A 22 -3.79 -0.50 6.81
N SER A 23 -4.20 0.70 6.43
CA SER A 23 -3.33 1.80 6.01
C SER A 23 -3.10 2.83 7.11
N VAL A 24 -3.60 2.61 8.33
CA VAL A 24 -3.78 3.74 9.25
C VAL A 24 -2.57 4.00 10.15
N TYR A 25 -1.59 3.09 10.22
CA TYR A 25 -0.38 3.34 11.00
C TYR A 25 0.84 2.93 10.18
N PHE A 26 1.68 3.92 9.85
CA PHE A 26 3.01 3.67 9.33
C PHE A 26 3.81 2.88 10.36
N ARG A 27 4.64 1.94 9.88
CA ARG A 27 5.58 1.25 10.75
C ARG A 27 6.55 2.30 11.32
N PRO A 28 6.89 2.25 12.62
CA PRO A 28 7.84 3.20 13.18
C PRO A 28 9.18 3.12 12.42
N VAL A 29 9.70 4.28 12.01
CA VAL A 29 10.98 4.38 11.30
C VAL A 29 12.07 4.66 12.32
N GLU A 30 12.92 3.67 12.54
CA GLU A 30 14.05 3.77 13.46
C GLU A 30 15.37 3.86 12.67
N VAL A 31 16.32 4.61 13.21
CA VAL A 31 17.69 4.72 12.68
C VAL A 31 18.65 4.64 13.85
N GLU A 32 19.55 3.66 13.79
CA GLU A 32 20.64 3.52 14.74
C GLU A 32 21.76 4.50 14.38
N VAL A 33 22.26 5.23 15.38
CA VAL A 33 23.34 6.20 15.23
C VAL A 33 24.62 5.55 15.73
N LYS A 34 25.57 5.30 14.84
CA LYS A 34 26.90 4.79 15.21
C LYS A 34 27.86 5.96 15.46
N ASP A 35 28.28 6.66 14.41
CA ASP A 35 29.42 7.59 14.55
C ASP A 35 29.10 9.04 14.18
N ASN A 36 28.22 9.29 13.20
CA ASN A 36 27.94 10.66 12.72
C ASN A 36 26.43 10.95 12.67
N LEU A 37 26.01 11.92 13.49
CA LEU A 37 24.63 12.35 13.64
C LEU A 37 24.03 12.88 12.33
N GLU A 38 24.79 13.65 11.56
CA GLU A 38 24.28 14.25 10.31
C GLU A 38 23.96 13.15 9.28
N LYS A 39 24.79 12.10 9.23
CA LYS A 39 24.53 10.93 8.37
C LYS A 39 23.26 10.19 8.82
N ALA A 40 23.06 10.03 10.12
CA ALA A 40 21.84 9.41 10.66
C ALA A 40 20.57 10.21 10.34
N MET A 41 20.61 11.55 10.46
CA MET A 41 19.49 12.41 10.09
C MET A 41 19.16 12.31 8.59
N ARG A 42 20.18 12.30 7.73
CA ARG A 42 20.00 12.09 6.28
C ARG A 42 19.41 10.70 5.98
N ALA A 43 19.88 9.66 6.67
CA ALA A 43 19.36 8.31 6.52
C ALA A 43 17.88 8.22 6.95
N LEU A 44 17.52 8.84 8.07
CA LEU A 44 16.13 8.92 8.54
C LEU A 44 15.23 9.60 7.52
N LYS A 45 15.63 10.79 7.04
CA LYS A 45 14.90 11.53 6.00
C LYS A 45 14.70 10.70 4.74
N ASN A 46 15.72 9.97 4.31
CA ASN A 46 15.64 9.07 3.16
C ASN A 46 14.73 7.87 3.41
N ARG A 47 14.77 7.24 4.59
CA ARG A 47 13.84 6.14 4.96
C ARG A 47 12.39 6.61 5.00
N MET A 48 12.11 7.74 5.65
CA MET A 48 10.76 8.35 5.68
C MET A 48 10.25 8.69 4.27
N SER A 49 11.14 9.15 3.39
CA SER A 49 10.81 9.44 1.99
C SER A 49 10.52 8.18 1.17
N LYS A 50 11.25 7.08 1.41
CA LYS A 50 11.02 5.77 0.78
C LYS A 50 9.69 5.16 1.19
N GLU A 51 9.36 5.25 2.47
CA GLU A 51 8.08 4.77 3.01
C GLU A 51 6.90 5.65 2.60
N GLY A 52 7.16 6.90 2.18
CA GLY A 52 6.14 7.81 1.68
C GLY A 52 5.31 8.47 2.79
N VAL A 53 5.77 8.41 4.05
CA VAL A 53 5.09 8.97 5.23
C VAL A 53 4.67 10.42 4.99
N LEU A 54 5.61 11.25 4.52
CA LEU A 54 5.36 12.68 4.27
C LEU A 54 4.38 12.92 3.11
N GLN A 55 4.37 12.06 2.09
CA GLN A 55 3.41 12.18 0.99
C GLN A 55 2.00 11.81 1.44
N GLU A 56 1.87 10.77 2.26
CA GLU A 56 0.58 10.34 2.80
C GLU A 56 0.00 11.37 3.77
N LEU A 57 0.82 11.95 4.65
CA LEU A 57 0.40 13.04 5.54
C LEU A 57 -0.14 14.24 4.74
N LYS A 58 0.57 14.65 3.67
CA LYS A 58 0.09 15.73 2.79
C LYS A 58 -1.23 15.39 2.10
N ARG A 59 -1.41 14.15 1.65
CA ARG A 59 -2.64 13.68 0.99
C ARG A 59 -3.84 13.64 1.94
N ARG A 60 -3.60 13.31 3.22
CA ARG A 60 -4.64 13.21 4.25
C ARG A 60 -4.97 14.53 4.93
N ARG A 61 -4.24 15.61 4.65
CA ARG A 61 -4.50 16.94 5.24
C ARG A 61 -5.92 17.45 4.94
N PHE A 62 -6.49 17.06 3.81
CA PHE A 62 -7.83 17.46 3.38
C PHE A 62 -8.66 16.25 2.95
N TYR A 63 -9.99 16.36 3.06
CA TYR A 63 -10.88 15.31 2.57
C TYR A 63 -10.79 15.14 1.06
N GLU A 64 -10.55 13.92 0.61
CA GLU A 64 -10.56 13.55 -0.81
C GLU A 64 -11.78 12.67 -1.07
N LYS A 65 -12.66 13.12 -1.98
CA LYS A 65 -13.87 12.38 -2.36
C LYS A 65 -13.50 10.96 -2.84
N PRO A 66 -14.27 9.91 -2.50
CA PRO A 66 -13.93 8.52 -2.84
C PRO A 66 -13.66 8.27 -4.34
N SER A 67 -14.40 8.94 -5.23
CA SER A 67 -14.16 8.84 -6.68
C SER A 67 -12.78 9.38 -7.09
N VAL A 68 -12.35 10.51 -6.50
CA VAL A 68 -11.04 11.11 -6.75
C VAL A 68 -9.93 10.22 -6.20
N ARG A 69 -10.11 9.67 -4.98
CA ARG A 69 -9.21 8.68 -4.38
C ARG A 69 -8.99 7.47 -5.30
N ARG A 70 -10.06 6.92 -5.88
CA ARG A 70 -10.00 5.78 -6.81
C ARG A 70 -9.20 6.13 -8.07
N LYS A 71 -9.53 7.25 -8.74
CA LYS A 71 -8.81 7.71 -9.94
C LYS A 71 -7.33 7.99 -9.68
N ARG A 72 -6.97 8.46 -8.48
CA ARG A 72 -5.57 8.67 -8.10
C ARG A 72 -4.83 7.34 -7.90
N LYS A 73 -5.43 6.41 -7.17
CA LYS A 73 -4.84 5.08 -6.89
C LYS A 73 -4.53 4.33 -8.18
N GLU A 74 -5.42 4.39 -9.15
CA GLU A 74 -5.22 3.79 -10.48
C GLU A 74 -4.07 4.44 -11.24
N ARG A 75 -4.03 5.79 -11.30
CA ARG A 75 -2.92 6.53 -11.91
C ARG A 75 -1.57 6.22 -11.26
N GLU A 76 -1.52 6.08 -9.94
CA GLU A 76 -0.31 5.73 -9.20
C GLU A 76 0.14 4.29 -9.45
N ALA A 77 -0.79 3.35 -9.52
CA ALA A 77 -0.50 1.95 -9.87
C ALA A 77 0.11 1.86 -11.28
N LEU A 78 -0.50 2.52 -12.27
CA LEU A 78 0.02 2.58 -13.65
C LEU A 78 1.42 3.21 -13.69
N LYS A 79 1.64 4.31 -12.95
CA LYS A 79 2.95 4.95 -12.86
C LYS A 79 4.01 4.03 -12.24
N ARG A 80 3.63 3.24 -11.22
CA ARG A 80 4.51 2.26 -10.57
C ARG A 80 4.90 1.14 -11.54
N LEU A 81 3.93 0.59 -12.27
CA LEU A 81 4.17 -0.44 -13.28
C LEU A 81 5.11 0.05 -14.39
N ARG A 82 4.86 1.25 -14.95
CA ARG A 82 5.73 1.86 -15.97
C ARG A 82 7.17 2.06 -15.47
N ARG A 83 7.34 2.49 -14.21
CA ARG A 83 8.67 2.65 -13.61
C ARG A 83 9.37 1.30 -13.40
N ALA A 84 8.64 0.26 -13.03
CA ALA A 84 9.19 -1.09 -12.87
C ALA A 84 9.65 -1.67 -14.22
N ALA A 85 8.83 -1.53 -15.27
CA ALA A 85 9.18 -1.98 -16.62
C ALA A 85 10.45 -1.31 -17.15
N ARG A 86 10.59 0.02 -17.00
CA ARG A 86 11.81 0.74 -17.41
C ARG A 86 13.07 0.26 -16.67
N ARG A 87 12.95 -0.11 -15.40
CA ARG A 87 14.08 -0.64 -14.62
C ARG A 87 14.48 -2.05 -15.06
N ALA A 88 13.51 -2.85 -15.49
CA ALA A 88 13.76 -4.19 -16.03
C ALA A 88 14.43 -4.16 -17.41
N GLN A 89 14.10 -3.17 -18.24
CA GLN A 89 14.71 -2.99 -19.58
C GLN A 89 16.14 -2.42 -19.54
N SER A 90 16.50 -1.74 -18.45
CA SER A 90 17.82 -1.12 -18.26
C SER A 90 18.82 -2.02 -17.54
N LYS A 91 18.42 -3.25 -17.20
CA LYS A 91 19.24 -4.24 -16.51
C LYS A 91 19.61 -5.35 -17.48
#